data_AF-A0A7C6F6K7-F1
#
_entry.id   AF-A0A7C6F6K7-F1
#
_cell.length_a   1.000
_cell.length_b   1.000
_cell.length_c   1.000
_cell.angle_alpha   90.00
_cell.angle_beta   90.00
_cell.angle_gamma   90.00
#
_symmetry.space_group_name_H-M   'P 1'
#
loop_
_entity.id
_entity.type
_entity.pdbx_description
1 polymer ?
#
loop_
_entity_poly.entity_id
_entity_poly.type
_entity_poly.pdbx_seq_one_letter_code
_entity_poly.pdbx_strand_id
1 'polypeptide(L)' 'SLGGQKITGIVTVNGARVMLENGGWGLVRASSNTPNLVVVCESPESEAELRAIFADIDAVIRTEPEVGDYDQTF' A
#
# COMPACT_ATOMS: atom_id res chain seq x y z
N SER A 1 10.10 -5.78 3.43
CA SER A 1 9.47 -6.37 2.23
C SER A 1 7.98 -6.07 2.29
N LEU A 2 7.27 -6.22 1.19
CA LEU A 2 5.80 -6.25 1.17
C LEU A 2 5.37 -7.50 0.41
N GLY A 3 4.45 -8.29 0.97
CA GLY A 3 4.02 -9.57 0.39
C GLY A 3 5.17 -10.54 0.16
N GLY A 4 6.23 -10.48 0.97
CA GLY A 4 7.46 -11.25 0.76
C GLY A 4 8.42 -10.70 -0.31
N GLN A 5 8.02 -9.70 -1.09
CA GLN A 5 8.85 -9.09 -2.14
C GLN A 5 9.77 -8.00 -1.59
N LYS A 6 10.99 -7.89 -2.13
CA LYS A 6 11.92 -6.83 -1.75
C LYS A 6 11.47 -5.47 -2.29
N ILE A 7 11.58 -4.44 -1.46
CA ILE A 7 11.34 -3.06 -1.85
C ILE A 7 12.57 -2.54 -2.60
N THR A 8 12.38 -2.01 -3.80
CA THR A 8 13.44 -1.48 -4.66
C THR A 8 13.49 0.05 -4.68
N GLY A 9 12.39 0.72 -4.31
CA GLY A 9 12.33 2.17 -4.24
C GLY A 9 11.05 2.70 -3.64
N ILE A 10 11.07 3.98 -3.28
CA ILE A 10 9.92 4.71 -2.76
C ILE A 10 9.85 6.07 -3.45
N VAL A 11 8.67 6.41 -4.00
CA VAL A 11 8.35 7.74 -4.55
C VAL A 11 7.43 8.45 -3.57
N THR A 12 7.82 9.64 -3.13
CA THR A 12 7.12 10.40 -2.07
C THR A 12 6.29 11.58 -2.62
N VAL A 13 6.10 11.64 -3.94
CA VAL A 13 5.26 12.66 -4.58
C VAL A 13 3.80 12.21 -4.50
N ASN A 14 2.95 13.00 -3.84
CA ASN A 14 1.53 12.72 -3.62
C ASN A 14 1.26 11.42 -2.83
N GLY A 15 1.94 11.26 -1.69
CA GLY A 15 1.85 10.08 -0.84
C GLY A 15 3.13 9.24 -0.93
N ALA A 16 3.05 7.99 -0.52
CA ALA A 16 4.15 7.03 -0.57
C ALA A 16 3.81 5.90 -1.55
N ARG A 17 4.49 5.87 -2.69
CA ARG A 17 4.44 4.74 -3.63
C ARG A 17 5.68 3.87 -3.46
N VAL A 18 5.49 2.63 -3.06
CA VAL A 18 6.52 1.62 -2.86
C VAL A 18 6.60 0.73 -4.10
N MET A 19 7.80 0.57 -4.66
CA MET A 19 8.07 -0.32 -5.81
C MET A 19 8.71 -1.61 -5.32
N LEU A 20 8.29 -2.74 -5.89
CA LEU A 20 8.78 -4.08 -5.55
C LEU A 20 9.64 -4.65 -6.68
N GLU A 21 10.53 -5.58 -6.34
CA GLU A 21 11.50 -6.13 -7.30
C GLU A 21 10.89 -6.94 -8.43
N ASN A 22 9.74 -7.58 -8.19
CA ASN A 22 9.00 -8.34 -9.19
C ASN A 22 8.13 -7.47 -10.11
N GLY A 23 8.15 -6.14 -9.93
CA GLY A 23 7.33 -5.18 -10.69
C GLY A 23 5.99 -4.83 -10.02
N GLY A 24 5.63 -5.49 -8.92
CA GLY A 24 4.49 -5.08 -8.08
C GLY A 24 4.72 -3.73 -7.39
N TRP A 25 3.66 -3.14 -6.85
CA TRP A 25 3.75 -1.87 -6.15
C TRP A 25 2.59 -1.64 -5.17
N GLY A 26 2.80 -0.72 -4.24
CA GLY A 26 1.77 -0.21 -3.33
C GLY A 26 1.80 1.31 -3.27
N LEU A 27 0.65 1.95 -3.04
CA LEU A 27 0.49 3.39 -2.92
C LEU A 27 -0.41 3.69 -1.72
N VAL A 28 0.08 4.55 -0.83
CA VAL A 28 -0.71 5.16 0.23
C VAL A 28 -0.69 6.67 0.02
N ARG A 29 -1.86 7.29 -0.08
CA ARG A 29 -1.97 8.76 -0.19
C ARG A 29 -3.21 9.29 0.52
N ALA A 30 -3.19 10.57 0.86
CA ALA A 30 -4.41 11.27 1.23
C ALA A 30 -5.30 11.47 -0.01
N SER A 31 -6.61 11.26 0.13
CA SER A 31 -7.59 11.68 -0.87
C SER A 31 -7.56 13.20 -1.01
N SER A 32 -7.73 13.69 -2.24
CA SER A 32 -7.78 15.14 -2.53
C SER A 32 -9.21 15.70 -2.45
N ASN A 33 -10.21 14.82 -2.30
CA ASN A 33 -11.63 15.17 -2.35
C ASN A 33 -12.37 14.87 -1.05
N THR A 34 -11.87 13.92 -0.25
CA THR A 34 -12.49 13.42 0.97
C THR A 34 -11.44 13.28 2.08
N PRO A 35 -11.81 13.35 3.37
CA PRO A 35 -10.89 13.14 4.48
C PRO A 35 -10.56 11.65 4.70
N ASN A 36 -10.25 10.92 3.61
CA ASN A 36 -9.97 9.49 3.63
C ASN A 36 -8.54 9.19 3.15
N LEU A 37 -7.96 8.11 3.65
CA LEU A 37 -6.75 7.51 3.08
C LEU A 37 -7.11 6.65 1.87
N VAL A 38 -6.28 6.75 0.83
CA VAL A 38 -6.37 5.94 -0.39
C VAL A 38 -5.19 4.99 -0.38
N VAL A 39 -5.48 3.69 -0.29
CA VAL A 39 -4.50 2.61 -0.31
C VAL A 39 -4.78 1.76 -1.55
N VAL A 40 -3.78 1.61 -2.42
CA VAL A 40 -3.88 0.81 -3.66
C VAL A 40 -2.64 -0.05 -3.78
N CYS A 41 -2.79 -1.28 -4.24
CA CYS A 41 -1.66 -2.16 -4.53
C CYS A 41 -1.92 -3.00 -5.78
N GLU A 42 -0.84 -3.43 -6.42
CA GLU A 42 -0.87 -4.26 -7.62
C GLU A 42 0.21 -5.35 -7.51
N SER A 43 -0.14 -6.55 -7.94
CA SER A 43 0.80 -7.68 -8.11
C SER A 43 0.72 -8.20 -9.54
N PRO A 44 1.86 -8.44 -10.19
CA PRO A 44 1.89 -9.11 -11.50
C PRO A 44 1.79 -10.64 -11.39
N GLU A 45 1.96 -11.22 -10.20
CA GLU A 45 2.09 -12.67 -9.99
C GLU A 45 0.77 -13.33 -9.60
N SER A 46 0.08 -12.83 -8.58
CA SER A 46 -1.17 -13.46 -8.10
C SER A 46 -2.02 -12.57 -7.19
N GLU A 47 -3.29 -12.92 -7.05
CA GLU A 47 -4.18 -12.31 -6.06
C GLU A 47 -3.71 -12.56 -4.61
N ALA A 48 -3.12 -13.73 -4.34
CA ALA A 48 -2.59 -14.06 -3.02
C ALA A 48 -1.43 -13.14 -2.63
N GLU A 49 -0.52 -12.83 -3.56
CA GLU A 49 0.55 -11.86 -3.34
C GLU A 49 -0.01 -10.46 -3.14
N LEU A 50 -0.98 -10.05 -3.96
CA LEU A 50 -1.62 -8.74 -3.83
C LEU A 50 -2.31 -8.56 -2.45
N ARG A 51 -2.97 -9.60 -1.94
CA ARG A 51 -3.53 -9.60 -0.57
C ARG A 51 -2.44 -9.52 0.50
N ALA A 52 -1.31 -10.19 0.30
CA ALA A 52 -0.18 -10.14 1.23
C ALA A 52 0.50 -8.75 1.23
N ILE A 53 0.66 -8.13 0.06
CA ILE A 53 1.17 -6.75 -0.07
C ILE A 53 0.23 -5.79 0.67
N PHE A 54 -1.08 -5.92 0.47
CA PHE A 54 -2.05 -5.07 1.16
C PHE A 54 -2.00 -5.25 2.67
N ALA A 55 -1.96 -6.50 3.16
CA ALA A 55 -1.90 -6.78 4.60
C ALA A 55 -0.63 -6.17 5.25
N ASP A 56 0.52 -6.25 4.59
CA ASP A 56 1.75 -5.64 5.08
C ASP A 56 1.65 -4.10 5.10
N ILE A 57 1.03 -3.50 4.08
CA ILE A 57 0.79 -2.03 4.05
C ILE A 57 -0.17 -1.61 5.17
N ASP A 58 -1.30 -2.31 5.32
CA ASP A 58 -2.31 -2.06 6.36
C ASP A 58 -1.67 -2.16 7.76
N ALA A 59 -0.85 -3.18 8.00
CA ALA A 59 -0.13 -3.34 9.26
C ALA A 59 0.82 -2.17 9.56
N VAL A 60 1.48 -1.60 8.54
CA VAL A 60 2.37 -0.44 8.70
C VAL A 60 1.57 0.83 8.97
N ILE A 61 0.53 1.14 8.19
CA ILE A 61 -0.19 2.40 8.38
C ILE A 61 -1.00 2.42 9.68
N ARG A 62 -1.47 1.26 10.16
CA ARG A 62 -2.17 1.14 11.45
C ARG A 62 -1.27 1.31 12.67
N THR A 63 0.05 1.44 12.51
CA THR A 63 0.91 1.86 13.62
C THR A 63 0.66 3.32 14.03
N GLU A 64 0.07 4.12 13.14
CA GLU A 64 -0.30 5.51 13.41
C GLU A 64 -1.73 5.57 13.99
N PRO A 65 -1.92 6.07 15.23
CA PRO A 65 -3.21 6.02 15.92
C PRO A 65 -4.29 6.91 15.30
N GLU A 66 -3.90 7.87 14.44
CA GLU A 66 -4.81 8.74 13.72
C GLU A 66 -5.41 8.08 12.46
N VAL A 67 -4.88 6.92 12.05
CA VAL A 67 -5.38 6.16 10.91
C VAL A 67 -6.65 5.42 11.32
N GLY A 68 -7.78 6.01 10.99
CA GLY A 68 -9.09 5.37 11.09
C GLY A 68 -9.38 4.41 9.94
N ASP A 69 -10.64 4.02 9.83
CA ASP A 69 -11.09 3.18 8.72
C ASP A 69 -10.98 3.92 7.38
N TYR A 70 -10.66 3.19 6.31
CA TYR A 70 -10.60 3.68 4.95
C TYR A 70 -11.29 2.70 3.99
N ASP A 71 -11.66 3.18 2.80
CA ASP A 71 -12.62 2.49 1.92
C ASP A 71 -12.09 1.18 1.31
N GLN A 72 -10.77 1.06 1.16
CA GLN A 72 -10.16 -0.12 0.57
C GLN A 72 -10.08 -1.26 1.60
N THR A 73 -10.86 -2.30 1.38
CA THR A 73 -10.80 -3.56 2.14
C THR A 73 -10.68 -4.72 1.16
N PHE A 74 -9.93 -5.76 1.53
CA PHE A 74 -9.73 -6.98 0.73
C PHE A 74 -10.60 -8.14 1.19
#